data_AF-A0A182K1Q6-F1
#
_entry.id   AF-A0A182K1Q6-F1
#
_cell.length_a   1.000
_cell.length_b   1.000
_cell.length_c   1.000
_cell.angle_alpha   90.00
_cell.angle_beta   90.00
_cell.angle_gamma   90.00
#
_symmetry.space_group_name_H-M   'P 1'
#
loop_
_entity.id
_entity.type
_entity.pdbx_description
1 polymer ?
#
loop_
_entity_poly.entity_id
_entity_poly.type
_entity_poly.pdbx_seq_one_letter_code
_entity_poly.pdbx_strand_id
1 'polypeptide(L)' 'MGSADGEYVVTTLTKAILHYTGKVIWTPPAIFKSSCEIDVRYFPFDQQTCFMKFGSWTYDGNQLSQPQGRKGFDKT' A
#
# COMPACT_ATOMS: atom_id res chain seq x y z
N MET A 1 15.60 -8.20 3.41
CA MET A 1 14.33 -8.84 3.80
C MET A 1 13.75 -8.06 4.95
N GLY A 2 12.80 -7.16 4.70
CA GLY A 2 12.00 -6.55 5.76
C GLY A 2 10.67 -7.29 5.78
N SER A 3 10.44 -8.10 6.82
CA SER A 3 9.11 -8.65 7.10
C SER A 3 8.16 -7.47 7.31
N ALA A 4 7.04 -7.44 6.59
CA ALA A 4 5.94 -6.52 6.85
C ALA A 4 4.92 -7.27 7.70
N ASP A 5 5.32 -7.63 8.92
CA ASP A 5 4.57 -8.43 9.89
C ASP A 5 3.57 -7.60 10.72
N GLY A 6 3.26 -6.38 10.27
CA GLY A 6 2.06 -5.68 10.75
C GLY A 6 0.81 -6.45 10.33
N GLU A 7 -0.12 -6.64 11.25
CA GLU A 7 -1.42 -7.27 11.00
C GLU A 7 -2.15 -6.51 9.89
N TYR A 8 -1.99 -6.98 8.65
CA TYR A 8 -2.73 -6.48 7.50
C TYR A 8 -4.13 -7.04 7.61
N VAL A 9 -5.11 -6.17 7.81
CA VAL A 9 -6.51 -6.60 7.86
C VAL A 9 -7.03 -6.67 6.42
N VAL A 10 -6.51 -7.63 5.64
CA VAL A 10 -7.23 -8.20 4.48
C VAL A 10 -7.94 -9.46 4.98
N THR A 11 -8.66 -9.35 6.08
CA THR A 11 -9.34 -10.49 6.73
C THR A 11 -10.62 -10.88 6.02
N THR A 12 -11.03 -10.14 4.99
CA THR A 12 -12.22 -10.46 4.19
C THR A 12 -11.80 -10.86 2.78
N LEU A 13 -11.88 -12.16 2.47
CA LEU A 13 -11.84 -12.63 1.08
C LEU A 13 -12.98 -11.94 0.32
N THR A 14 -12.63 -11.12 -0.67
CA THR A 14 -13.60 -10.37 -1.47
C THR A 14 -13.71 -10.92 -2.88
N LYS A 15 -14.87 -10.70 -3.51
CA LYS A 15 -15.11 -11.11 -4.91
C LYS A 15 -14.29 -10.23 -5.87
N ALA A 16 -13.85 -10.84 -6.97
CA ALA A 16 -13.30 -10.14 -8.12
C ALA A 16 -14.32 -10.10 -9.27
N ILE A 17 -14.17 -9.14 -10.17
CA ILE A 17 -14.99 -8.99 -11.38
C ILE A 17 -14.22 -9.61 -12.54
N LEU A 18 -14.84 -10.58 -13.23
CA LEU A 18 -14.31 -11.19 -14.44
C LEU A 18 -15.09 -10.69 -15.67
N HIS A 19 -14.38 -10.14 -16.64
CA HIS A 19 -14.93 -9.79 -17.94
C HIS A 19 -14.76 -10.95 -18.94
N TYR A 20 -15.65 -11.02 -19.94
CA TYR A 20 -15.59 -12.04 -20.99
C TYR A 20 -14.28 -12.06 -21.79
N THR A 21 -13.52 -10.95 -21.79
CA THR A 21 -12.21 -10.83 -22.42
C THR A 21 -11.07 -11.45 -21.61
N GLY A 22 -11.36 -12.02 -20.44
CA GLY A 22 -10.35 -12.52 -19.50
C GLY A 22 -9.76 -11.44 -18.57
N LYS A 23 -10.23 -10.19 -18.66
CA LYS A 23 -9.80 -9.11 -17.75
C LYS A 23 -10.40 -9.35 -16.36
N VAL A 24 -9.54 -9.37 -15.34
CA VAL A 24 -9.93 -9.47 -13.92
C VAL A 24 -9.71 -8.13 -13.22
N ILE A 25 -10.71 -7.63 -12.50
CA ILE A 25 -10.60 -6.44 -11.63
C ILE A 25 -10.85 -6.87 -10.19
N TRP A 26 -9.90 -6.57 -9.31
CA TRP A 26 -9.99 -6.90 -7.88
C TRP A 26 -9.59 -5.71 -7.02
N THR A 27 -10.53 -5.23 -6.20
CA THR A 27 -10.39 -4.02 -5.38
C THR A 27 -10.92 -4.28 -3.95
N PRO A 28 -10.17 -5.00 -3.10
CA PRO A 28 -10.56 -5.23 -1.72
C PRO A 28 -10.48 -3.93 -0.89
N PRO A 29 -11.37 -3.72 0.09
CA PRO A 29 -11.13 -2.74 1.13
C PRO A 29 -9.98 -3.22 2.02
N ALA A 30 -9.10 -2.31 2.41
CA ALA A 30 -7.97 -2.63 3.29
C ALA A 30 -7.60 -1.42 4.15
N ILE A 31 -7.20 -1.70 5.39
CA ILE A 31 -6.62 -0.72 6.31
C ILE A 31 -5.11 -0.96 6.32
N PHE A 32 -4.36 -0.02 5.76
CA PHE A 32 -2.90 -0.09 5.71
C PHE A 32 -2.27 0.74 6.83
N LYS A 33 -1.37 0.11 7.59
CA LYS A 33 -0.50 0.81 8.54
C LYS A 33 0.89 0.89 7.94
N SER A 34 1.38 2.10 7.72
CA SER A 34 2.74 2.36 7.24
C SER A 34 3.61 2.97 8.34
N SER A 35 4.90 2.68 8.30
CA SER A 35 5.92 3.41 9.05
C SER A 35 6.36 4.63 8.24
N CYS A 36 6.55 5.76 8.92
CA CYS A 36 6.94 7.03 8.33
C CYS A 36 7.82 7.78 9.32
N GLU A 37 8.79 8.52 8.81
CA GLU A 37 9.65 9.40 9.59
C GLU A 37 8.90 10.69 9.91
N ILE A 38 9.01 11.17 11.16
CA ILE A 38 8.28 12.34 11.66
C ILE A 38 9.30 13.40 12.08
N ASP A 39 9.09 14.62 11.62
CA ASP A 39 9.91 15.78 11.97
C ASP A 39 9.18 16.73 12.94
N VAL A 40 9.57 16.70 14.22
CA VAL A 40 8.89 17.45 15.30
C VAL A 40 9.48 18.84 15.57
N ARG A 41 10.29 19.39 14.66
CA ARG A 41 10.98 20.69 14.86
C ARG A 41 10.03 21.88 15.09
N TYR A 42 8.82 21.83 14.56
CA TYR A 42 7.85 22.94 14.56
C TYR A 42 6.52 22.61 15.24
N PHE A 43 6.50 21.61 16.12
CA PHE A 43 5.30 21.22 16.85
C PHE A 43 4.64 22.42 17.56
N PRO A 44 3.30 22.61 17.49
CA PRO A 44 2.28 21.71 16.92
C PRO A 44 1.89 22.02 15.46
N PHE A 45 2.68 22.80 14.73
CA PHE A 45 2.39 23.24 13.36
C PHE A 45 3.31 22.60 12.30
N ASP A 46 3.91 21.46 12.65
CA ASP A 46 4.75 20.68 11.75
C ASP A 46 3.92 20.04 10.62
N GLN A 47 4.55 19.84 9.47
CA GLN A 47 3.95 19.18 8.32
C GLN A 47 4.63 17.83 8.11
N GLN A 48 3.83 16.76 8.01
CA GLN A 48 4.35 15.41 7.82
C GLN A 48 3.95 14.85 6.46
N THR A 49 4.95 14.49 5.64
CA THR A 49 4.74 13.85 4.34
C THR A 49 5.10 12.37 4.41
N CYS A 50 4.09 11.50 4.32
CA CYS A 50 4.27 10.05 4.41
C CYS A 50 3.99 9.34 3.09
N PHE A 51 4.73 8.26 2.83
CA PHE A 51 4.61 7.48 1.60
C PHE A 51 4.32 6.01 1.87
N MET A 52 3.38 5.45 1.12
CA MET A 52 3.19 4.01 1.03
C MET A 52 3.89 3.44 -0.20
N LYS A 53 4.54 2.28 -0.02
CA LYS A 53 5.13 1.48 -1.10
C LYS A 53 4.36 0.18 -1.21
N PHE A 54 3.85 -0.09 -2.41
CA PHE A 54 3.17 -1.35 -2.74
C PHE A 54 4.08 -2.18 -3.65
N GLY A 55 4.07 -3.49 -3.45
CA GLY A 55 4.92 -4.43 -4.18
C GLY A 55 4.47 -5.87 -4.02
N SER A 56 4.91 -6.74 -4.91
CA SER A 56 4.79 -8.18 -4.74
C SER A 56 5.72 -8.68 -3.63
N TRP A 57 5.23 -9.65 -2.87
CA TRP A 57 6.02 -10.31 -1.83
C TRP A 57 7.01 -11.33 -2.41
N THR A 58 6.54 -12.11 -3.40
CA THR A 58 7.25 -13.31 -3.89
C THR A 58 7.83 -13.17 -5.29
N TYR A 59 7.35 -12.20 -6.06
CA TYR A 59 7.75 -11.99 -7.45
C TYR A 59 8.62 -10.75 -7.56
N ASP A 60 9.66 -10.82 -8.38
CA ASP A 60 10.48 -9.65 -8.72
C ASP A 60 9.89 -8.86 -9.91
N GLY A 61 10.53 -7.74 -10.24
CA GLY A 61 10.08 -6.86 -11.33
C GLY A 61 10.19 -7.45 -12.74
N ASN A 62 10.94 -8.54 -12.93
CA ASN A 62 11.05 -9.23 -14.22
C ASN A 62 9.93 -10.26 -14.39
N GLN A 63 9.42 -10.79 -13.29
CA GLN A 63 8.33 -11.77 -13.25
C GLN A 63 6.95 -11.10 -13.19
N LEU A 64 6.85 -9.99 -12.46
CA LEU A 64 5.59 -9.27 -12.28
C LEU A 64 5.82 -7.75 -12.38
N SER A 65 5.33 -7.18 -13.48
CA SER A 65 5.29 -5.73 -13.65
C SER A 65 4.07 -5.15 -12.92
N GLN A 66 4.30 -4.47 -11.80
CA GLN A 66 3.29 -3.67 -11.12
C GLN A 66 3.49 -2.17 -11.39
N PRO A 67 2.42 -1.37 -11.49
CA PRO A 67 2.55 0.07 -11.50
C PRO A 67 3.19 0.51 -10.17
N GLN A 68 4.40 1.06 -10.21
CA GLN A 68 5.08 1.57 -9.01
C GLN A 68 4.40 2.85 -8.53
N GLY A 69 3.36 2.70 -7.71
CA GLY A 69 2.68 3.82 -7.07
C GLY A 69 3.27 4.14 -5.70
N ARG A 70 3.94 5.29 -5.56
CA ARG A 70 4.11 5.93 -4.25
C ARG A 70 2.87 6.78 -3.98
N LYS A 71 2.01 6.35 -3.06
CA LYS A 71 0.89 7.17 -2.58
C LYS A 71 1.41 8.04 -1.44
N GLY A 72 1.48 9.35 -1.66
CA GLY A 72 1.73 10.34 -0.62
C GLY A 72 0.43 10.67 0.14
N PHE A 73 0.52 10.78 1.46
CA PHE A 73 -0.54 11.33 2.29
C PHE A 73 0.07 12.32 3.28
N ASP A 74 -0.54 13.50 3.39
CA ASP A 74 -0.14 14.51 4.36
C ASP A 74 -0.89 14.25 5.67
N LYS A 75 -0.14 14.01 6.74
CA LYS A 75 -0.70 14.06 8.10
C LYS A 75 -0.53 15.50 8.58
N THR A 76 -1.63 16.25 8.57
CA THR A 76 -1.75 17.52 9.29
C THR A 76 -1.81 17.30 10.79
#